data_AF-A0A7S2U896-F1
#
_entry.id   AF-A0A7S2U896-F1
#
_cell.length_a   1.000
_cell.length_b   1.000
_cell.length_c   1.000
_cell.angle_alpha   90.00
_cell.angle_beta   90.00
_cell.angle_gamma   90.00
#
_symmetry.space_group_name_H-M   'P 1'
#
loop_
_entity.id
_entity.type
_entity.pdbx_description
1 polymer ?
#
loop_
_entity_poly.entity_id
_entity_poly.type
_entity_poly.pdbx_seq_one_letter_code
_entity_poly.pdbx_strand_id
1 'polypeptide(L)'
;ETSCVAKALDFFRLIVLDPIIEAGGNPIQEHTHENNKYRYMVSWKVLSQMSDGSKDAGSTRGEAGALKAALKKVLDDAGNDQLQLSRPILRELRRVIVYSLDLDESIVSMSLFEDAISAQRTGAWCLLDALTECSTDKSFSIEKAVKASSIDTSFLTLSWKKLHSLSESTDMPSNYVTSIAGTSRACLRVIAKLGSFVPISESKQSAQSLKTTLSSFDLTPDLIGAGISALVSLSKRVCDVDTPASMRMTCSILIHEIYENCEEVLDQFISNRVVYGNASNIERVIFTVGDLSMIGFSSDEDGTNKMKDIHASDSDPIRGLHERPSKHLIHLIQTMLPPSILLNGPSGGTKLTPPSIR
;
A
#
# COMPACT_ATOMS: atom_id res chain seq x y z
N GLU A 1 -8.99 -34.19 -5.50
CA GLU A 1 -8.36 -32.87 -5.23
C GLU A 1 -9.32 -31.70 -5.40
N THR A 2 -10.08 -31.60 -6.50
CA THR A 2 -11.14 -30.59 -6.71
C THR A 2 -12.17 -30.50 -5.56
N SER A 3 -12.52 -31.62 -4.94
CA SER A 3 -13.42 -31.66 -3.76
C SER A 3 -12.84 -30.96 -2.52
N CYS A 4 -11.51 -30.99 -2.30
CA CYS A 4 -10.89 -30.35 -1.14
C CYS A 4 -10.84 -28.83 -1.31
N VAL A 5 -10.53 -28.35 -2.51
CA VAL A 5 -10.55 -26.93 -2.84
C VAL A 5 -11.97 -26.36 -2.70
N ALA A 6 -12.97 -27.05 -3.24
CA ALA A 6 -14.37 -26.65 -3.10
C ALA A 6 -14.77 -26.53 -1.62
N LYS A 7 -14.48 -27.55 -0.79
CA LYS A 7 -14.76 -27.50 0.65
C LYS A 7 -14.03 -26.36 1.37
N ALA A 8 -12.77 -26.10 1.01
CA ALA A 8 -12.00 -25.00 1.60
C ALA A 8 -12.63 -23.63 1.26
N LEU A 9 -13.11 -23.46 0.03
CA LEU A 9 -13.83 -22.26 -0.39
C LEU A 9 -15.19 -22.12 0.31
N ASP A 10 -15.91 -23.22 0.50
CA ASP A 10 -17.16 -23.22 1.26
C ASP A 10 -16.93 -22.82 2.72
N PHE A 11 -15.87 -23.33 3.36
CA PHE A 11 -15.47 -22.91 4.70
C PHE A 11 -15.07 -21.43 4.75
N PHE A 12 -14.30 -20.96 3.76
CA PHE A 12 -13.92 -19.55 3.67
C PHE A 12 -15.16 -18.65 3.54
N ARG A 13 -16.12 -19.01 2.68
CA ARG A 13 -17.41 -18.30 2.57
C ARG A 13 -18.14 -18.28 3.91
N LEU A 14 -18.37 -19.45 4.51
CA LEU A 14 -19.18 -19.60 5.72
C LEU A 14 -18.59 -18.91 6.97
N ILE A 15 -17.26 -18.95 7.12
CA ILE A 15 -16.55 -18.47 8.31
C ILE A 15 -16.13 -17.01 8.15
N VAL A 16 -15.74 -16.59 6.94
CA VAL A 16 -15.15 -15.26 6.71
C VAL A 16 -16.13 -14.35 5.99
N LEU A 17 -16.63 -14.71 4.80
CA LEU A 17 -17.38 -13.76 3.97
C LEU A 17 -18.83 -13.60 4.41
N ASP A 18 -19.56 -14.68 4.68
CA ASP A 18 -20.99 -14.63 4.99
C ASP A 18 -21.27 -13.74 6.21
N PRO A 19 -20.55 -13.85 7.35
CA PRO A 19 -20.78 -12.95 8.48
C PRO A 19 -20.54 -11.46 8.16
N ILE A 20 -19.58 -11.17 7.27
CA ILE A 20 -19.28 -9.80 6.83
C ILE A 20 -20.36 -9.29 5.87
N ILE A 21 -20.82 -10.14 4.95
CA ILE A 21 -21.89 -9.82 3.98
C ILE A 21 -23.22 -9.56 4.71
N GLU A 22 -23.57 -10.42 5.67
CA GLU A 22 -24.77 -10.29 6.50
C GLU A 22 -24.77 -8.93 7.23
N ALA A 23 -23.65 -8.56 7.86
CA ALA A 23 -23.50 -7.29 8.55
C ALA A 23 -23.60 -6.07 7.60
N GLY A 24 -22.95 -6.13 6.43
CA GLY A 24 -22.95 -5.05 5.44
C GLY A 24 -24.27 -4.88 4.67
N GLY A 25 -25.11 -5.92 4.64
CA GLY A 25 -26.43 -5.91 4.00
C GLY A 25 -27.52 -5.27 4.84
N ASN A 26 -27.46 -5.41 6.17
CA ASN A 26 -28.47 -4.90 7.12
C ASN A 26 -27.81 -4.42 8.43
N PRO A 27 -27.26 -3.19 8.48
CA PRO A 27 -26.60 -2.67 9.69
C PRO A 27 -27.56 -2.46 10.87
N ILE A 28 -28.88 -2.43 10.64
CA ILE A 28 -29.91 -2.16 11.67
C ILE A 28 -30.26 -3.42 12.49
N GLN A 29 -29.92 -4.62 12.01
CA GLN A 29 -30.09 -5.86 12.77
C GLN A 29 -28.79 -6.23 13.50
N GLU A 30 -28.21 -5.26 14.21
CA GLU A 30 -27.07 -5.50 15.11
C GLU A 30 -27.41 -6.66 16.06
N HIS A 31 -26.84 -7.82 15.75
CA HIS A 31 -26.35 -8.82 16.69
C HIS A 31 -27.28 -9.17 17.87
N THR A 32 -28.58 -9.29 17.63
CA THR A 32 -29.55 -9.75 18.64
C THR A 32 -29.23 -11.14 19.18
N HIS A 33 -28.42 -11.93 18.46
CA HIS A 33 -27.92 -13.23 18.89
C HIS A 33 -26.41 -13.22 19.09
N GLU A 34 -25.95 -13.60 20.29
CA GLU A 34 -24.52 -13.71 20.66
C GLU A 34 -23.71 -14.56 19.68
N ASN A 35 -24.32 -15.62 19.14
CA ASN A 35 -23.67 -16.49 18.15
C ASN A 35 -23.29 -15.75 16.85
N ASN A 36 -24.13 -14.81 16.39
CA ASN A 36 -23.84 -14.03 15.18
C ASN A 36 -22.73 -13.02 15.45
N LYS A 37 -22.72 -12.40 16.64
CA LYS A 37 -21.63 -11.54 17.09
C LYS A 37 -20.31 -12.30 17.14
N TYR A 38 -20.31 -13.51 17.71
CA TYR A 38 -19.11 -14.34 17.79
C TYR A 38 -18.56 -14.70 16.41
N ARG A 39 -19.42 -15.21 15.50
CA ARG A 39 -19.02 -15.53 14.12
C ARG A 39 -18.39 -14.33 13.42
N TYR A 40 -19.04 -13.18 13.52
CA TYR A 40 -18.57 -11.93 12.93
C TYR A 40 -17.18 -11.51 13.48
N MET A 41 -16.97 -11.57 14.80
CA MET A 41 -15.67 -11.27 15.39
C MET A 41 -14.58 -12.27 14.98
N VAL A 42 -14.93 -13.55 14.86
CA VAL A 42 -14.01 -14.60 14.39
C VAL A 42 -13.56 -14.34 12.95
N SER A 43 -14.46 -13.89 12.06
CA SER A 43 -14.13 -13.55 10.67
C SER A 43 -12.97 -12.54 10.58
N TRP A 44 -13.03 -11.48 11.39
CA TRP A 44 -11.97 -10.47 11.44
C TRP A 44 -10.67 -11.00 12.04
N LYS A 45 -10.75 -11.83 13.08
CA LYS A 45 -9.57 -12.45 13.69
C LYS A 45 -8.85 -13.39 12.71
N VAL A 46 -9.60 -14.15 11.92
CA VAL A 46 -9.02 -15.00 10.87
C VAL A 46 -8.31 -14.13 9.83
N LEU A 47 -8.98 -13.07 9.33
CA LEU A 47 -8.39 -12.15 8.36
C LEU A 47 -7.14 -11.43 8.90
N SER A 48 -7.13 -11.04 10.19
CA SER A 48 -5.96 -10.40 10.78
C SER A 48 -4.75 -11.35 10.83
N GLN A 49 -4.98 -12.63 11.11
CA GLN A 49 -3.92 -13.64 11.12
C GLN A 49 -3.34 -13.85 9.72
N MET A 50 -4.19 -13.88 8.68
CA MET A 50 -3.75 -14.01 7.28
C MET A 50 -2.90 -12.83 6.78
N SER A 51 -3.01 -11.67 7.44
CA SER A 51 -2.18 -10.49 7.16
C SER A 51 -0.74 -10.66 7.69
N ASP A 52 -0.58 -11.36 8.82
CA ASP A 52 0.70 -11.51 9.51
C ASP A 52 1.64 -12.57 8.89
N GLY A 53 1.10 -13.53 8.12
CA GLY A 53 1.86 -14.61 7.48
C GLY A 53 2.85 -14.20 6.36
N SER A 54 3.05 -12.90 6.14
CA SER A 54 3.96 -12.34 5.12
C SER A 54 5.42 -12.16 5.60
N LYS A 55 5.76 -12.58 6.84
CA LYS A 55 7.04 -12.21 7.49
C LYS A 55 8.24 -13.12 7.16
N ASP A 56 8.03 -14.27 6.54
CA ASP A 56 9.14 -15.19 6.19
C ASP A 56 9.56 -15.04 4.72
N ALA A 57 10.74 -14.44 4.52
CA ALA A 57 11.38 -14.32 3.22
C ALA A 57 11.62 -15.72 2.61
N GLY A 58 11.01 -15.99 1.45
CA GLY A 58 11.22 -17.20 0.66
C GLY A 58 10.00 -18.10 0.45
N SER A 59 8.89 -17.87 1.17
CA SER A 59 7.62 -18.58 0.90
C SER A 59 6.80 -17.83 -0.14
N THR A 60 7.00 -18.14 -1.42
CA THR A 60 6.28 -17.54 -2.55
C THR A 60 4.80 -17.96 -2.64
N ARG A 61 4.21 -18.52 -1.59
CA ARG A 61 2.79 -18.90 -1.50
C ARG A 61 2.22 -18.69 -0.08
N GLY A 62 2.33 -17.47 0.43
CA GLY A 62 1.83 -17.09 1.77
C GLY A 62 0.29 -17.04 1.90
N GLU A 63 -0.18 -16.87 3.13
CA GLU A 63 -1.60 -16.79 3.52
C GLU A 63 -2.36 -15.68 2.78
N ALA A 64 -1.74 -14.52 2.56
CA ALA A 64 -2.30 -13.44 1.75
C ALA A 64 -2.53 -13.85 0.29
N GLY A 65 -1.66 -14.69 -0.28
CA GLY A 65 -1.84 -15.26 -1.62
C GLY A 65 -3.01 -16.25 -1.67
N ALA A 66 -3.18 -17.05 -0.62
CA ALA A 66 -4.32 -17.95 -0.48
C ALA A 66 -5.64 -17.18 -0.33
N LEU A 67 -5.66 -16.08 0.44
CA LEU A 67 -6.81 -15.18 0.57
C LEU A 67 -7.22 -14.62 -0.80
N LYS A 68 -6.25 -14.09 -1.55
CA LYS A 68 -6.49 -13.55 -2.90
C LYS A 68 -7.05 -14.60 -3.85
N ALA A 69 -6.46 -15.80 -3.87
CA ALA A 69 -6.92 -16.89 -4.70
C ALA A 69 -8.35 -17.35 -4.34
N ALA A 70 -8.64 -17.45 -3.03
CA ALA A 70 -9.98 -17.82 -2.54
C ALA A 70 -11.01 -16.76 -2.90
N LEU A 71 -10.71 -15.49 -2.64
CA LEU A 71 -11.59 -14.36 -2.93
C LEU A 71 -11.85 -14.22 -4.43
N LYS A 72 -10.81 -14.31 -5.26
CA LYS A 72 -10.93 -14.32 -6.72
C LYS A 72 -11.86 -15.43 -7.18
N LYS A 73 -11.67 -16.65 -6.68
CA LYS A 73 -12.51 -17.79 -7.04
C LYS A 73 -13.97 -17.57 -6.61
N VAL A 74 -14.20 -17.01 -5.43
CA VAL A 74 -15.54 -16.68 -4.94
C VAL A 74 -16.22 -15.63 -5.83
N LEU A 75 -15.49 -14.60 -6.27
CA LEU A 75 -16.00 -13.57 -7.18
C LEU A 75 -16.27 -14.14 -8.58
N ASP A 76 -15.36 -14.96 -9.11
CA ASP A 76 -15.54 -15.60 -10.41
C ASP A 76 -16.79 -16.52 -10.41
N ASP A 77 -16.98 -17.30 -9.34
CA ASP A 77 -18.14 -18.18 -9.19
C ASP A 77 -19.47 -17.41 -9.02
N ALA A 78 -19.43 -16.17 -8.54
CA ALA A 78 -20.61 -15.30 -8.45
C ALA A 78 -21.07 -14.79 -9.83
N GLY A 79 -20.21 -14.81 -10.85
CA GLY A 79 -20.56 -14.40 -12.21
C GLY A 79 -21.20 -13.00 -12.27
N ASN A 80 -22.46 -12.94 -12.73
CA ASN A 80 -23.19 -11.67 -12.85
C ASN A 80 -23.58 -11.05 -11.50
N ASP A 81 -23.58 -11.84 -10.42
CA ASP A 81 -23.95 -11.39 -9.07
C ASP A 81 -22.77 -10.85 -8.25
N GLN A 82 -21.58 -10.72 -8.88
CA GLN A 82 -20.39 -10.14 -8.24
C GLN A 82 -20.66 -8.81 -7.54
N LEU A 83 -21.45 -7.93 -8.14
CA LEU A 83 -21.79 -6.64 -7.53
C LEU A 83 -22.70 -6.78 -6.32
N GLN A 84 -23.60 -7.78 -6.32
CA GLN A 84 -24.45 -8.05 -5.15
C GLN A 84 -23.61 -8.58 -3.98
N LEU A 85 -22.54 -9.32 -4.28
CA LEU A 85 -21.59 -9.81 -3.29
C LEU A 85 -20.64 -8.71 -2.79
N SER A 86 -20.03 -7.93 -3.68
CA SER A 86 -18.99 -6.96 -3.31
C SER A 86 -19.53 -5.73 -2.58
N ARG A 87 -20.78 -5.32 -2.85
CA ARG A 87 -21.40 -4.15 -2.23
C ARG A 87 -21.50 -4.23 -0.70
N PRO A 88 -22.13 -5.26 -0.12
CA PRO A 88 -22.20 -5.39 1.34
C PRO A 88 -20.81 -5.52 1.96
N ILE A 89 -19.88 -6.25 1.32
CA ILE A 89 -18.50 -6.36 1.80
C ILE A 89 -17.83 -4.98 1.87
N LEU A 90 -17.90 -4.17 0.81
CA LEU A 90 -17.28 -2.84 0.78
C LEU A 90 -17.89 -1.87 1.80
N ARG A 91 -19.22 -1.91 1.99
CA ARG A 91 -19.89 -1.10 3.01
C ARG A 91 -19.41 -1.46 4.41
N GLU A 92 -19.31 -2.76 4.68
CA GLU A 92 -18.87 -3.25 5.98
C GLU A 92 -17.39 -2.98 6.23
N LEU A 93 -16.54 -3.14 5.22
CA LEU A 93 -15.13 -2.76 5.29
C LEU A 93 -14.95 -1.28 5.64
N ARG A 94 -15.68 -0.38 4.96
CA ARG A 94 -15.66 1.05 5.30
C ARG A 94 -16.07 1.26 6.76
N ARG A 95 -17.18 0.66 7.19
CA ARG A 95 -17.70 0.80 8.57
C ARG A 95 -16.65 0.39 9.60
N VAL A 96 -16.07 -0.79 9.44
CA VAL A 96 -15.07 -1.35 10.36
C VAL A 96 -13.78 -0.52 10.36
N ILE A 97 -13.32 -0.05 9.19
CA ILE A 97 -12.13 0.80 9.11
C ILE A 97 -12.36 2.14 9.82
N VAL A 98 -13.47 2.81 9.54
CA VAL A 98 -13.84 4.09 10.18
C VAL A 98 -13.96 3.91 11.70
N TYR A 99 -14.63 2.84 12.13
CA TYR A 99 -14.81 2.51 13.55
C TYR A 99 -13.48 2.19 14.26
N SER A 100 -12.68 1.28 13.69
CA SER A 100 -11.45 0.78 14.34
C SER A 100 -10.28 1.77 14.35
N LEU A 101 -10.43 2.89 13.64
CA LEU A 101 -9.50 4.03 13.62
C LEU A 101 -10.07 5.27 14.30
N ASP A 102 -11.29 5.21 14.84
CA ASP A 102 -11.95 6.34 15.49
C ASP A 102 -11.95 7.59 14.58
N LEU A 103 -12.39 7.38 13.32
CA LEU A 103 -12.50 8.45 12.32
C LEU A 103 -13.87 9.13 12.34
N ASP A 104 -14.82 8.61 13.11
CA ASP A 104 -16.15 9.18 13.30
C ASP A 104 -16.21 9.89 14.65
N GLU A 105 -16.14 11.22 14.62
CA GLU A 105 -16.16 12.08 15.82
C GLU A 105 -17.45 11.98 16.64
N SER A 106 -18.50 11.33 16.11
CA SER A 106 -19.76 11.12 16.81
C SER A 106 -19.75 9.95 17.80
N ILE A 107 -18.73 9.08 17.75
CA ILE A 107 -18.60 7.90 18.60
C ILE A 107 -17.71 8.22 19.81
N VAL A 108 -18.08 7.70 20.99
CA VAL A 108 -17.29 7.87 22.23
C VAL A 108 -15.89 7.29 22.03
N SER A 109 -14.85 8.06 22.39
CA SER A 109 -13.44 7.67 22.30
C SER A 109 -13.23 6.23 22.81
N MET A 110 -12.85 5.35 21.90
CA MET A 110 -12.60 3.94 22.19
C MET A 110 -11.12 3.68 22.43
N SER A 111 -10.82 2.60 23.14
CA SER A 111 -9.45 2.09 23.20
C SER A 111 -9.04 1.49 21.84
N LEU A 112 -8.28 2.27 21.06
CA LEU A 112 -7.76 1.88 19.74
C LEU A 112 -6.83 0.65 19.77
N PHE A 113 -6.35 0.30 20.97
CA PHE A 113 -5.38 -0.75 21.23
C PHE A 113 -5.99 -1.94 21.97
N GLU A 114 -7.28 -2.19 21.80
CA GLU A 114 -7.89 -3.48 22.16
C GLU A 114 -7.64 -4.53 21.08
N ASP A 115 -7.39 -5.79 21.49
CA ASP A 115 -7.11 -6.89 20.55
C ASP A 115 -8.24 -7.10 19.54
N ALA A 116 -9.49 -6.94 19.97
CA ALA A 116 -10.66 -7.04 19.09
C ALA A 116 -10.66 -5.95 18.01
N ILE A 117 -10.37 -4.70 18.41
CA ILE A 117 -10.29 -3.54 17.51
C ILE A 117 -9.09 -3.68 16.57
N SER A 118 -7.95 -4.13 17.08
CA SER A 118 -6.75 -4.37 16.26
C SER A 118 -6.97 -5.48 15.23
N ALA A 119 -7.63 -6.58 15.61
CA ALA A 119 -7.99 -7.65 14.69
C ALA A 119 -8.95 -7.16 13.59
N GLN A 120 -9.97 -6.39 13.97
CA GLN A 120 -10.88 -5.74 13.01
C GLN A 120 -10.15 -4.82 12.04
N ARG A 121 -9.29 -3.93 12.55
CA ARG A 121 -8.49 -3.02 11.75
C ARG A 121 -7.61 -3.76 10.74
N THR A 122 -6.78 -4.69 11.22
CA THR A 122 -5.85 -5.43 10.37
C THR A 122 -6.60 -6.33 9.38
N GLY A 123 -7.66 -7.01 9.83
CA GLY A 123 -8.46 -7.89 8.98
C GLY A 123 -9.21 -7.16 7.88
N ALA A 124 -9.78 -5.98 8.19
CA ALA A 124 -10.48 -5.16 7.20
C ALA A 124 -9.53 -4.64 6.13
N TRP A 125 -8.35 -4.12 6.51
CA TRP A 125 -7.36 -3.69 5.54
C TRP A 125 -6.78 -4.85 4.72
N CYS A 126 -6.59 -6.03 5.32
CA CYS A 126 -6.16 -7.23 4.61
C CYS A 126 -7.17 -7.64 3.52
N LEU A 127 -8.46 -7.69 3.87
CA LEU A 127 -9.52 -8.04 2.93
C LEU A 127 -9.70 -6.98 1.83
N LEU A 128 -9.63 -5.69 2.18
CA LEU A 128 -9.74 -4.61 1.20
C LEU A 128 -8.57 -4.61 0.21
N ASP A 129 -7.35 -4.81 0.69
CA ASP A 129 -6.15 -4.97 -0.15
C ASP A 129 -6.32 -6.17 -1.10
N ALA A 130 -6.72 -7.33 -0.59
CA ALA A 130 -6.98 -8.51 -1.42
C ALA A 130 -8.09 -8.28 -2.47
N LEU A 131 -9.16 -7.55 -2.13
CA LEU A 131 -10.22 -7.16 -3.07
C LEU A 131 -9.70 -6.25 -4.19
N THR A 132 -8.85 -5.27 -3.86
CA THR A 132 -8.27 -4.39 -4.89
C THR A 132 -7.35 -5.15 -5.84
N GLU A 133 -6.63 -6.15 -5.34
CA GLU A 133 -5.78 -7.00 -6.17
C GLU A 133 -6.57 -7.97 -7.07
N CYS A 134 -7.76 -8.39 -6.67
CA CYS A 134 -8.64 -9.18 -7.55
C CYS A 134 -9.11 -8.39 -8.79
N SER A 135 -8.97 -7.06 -8.80
CA SER A 135 -9.43 -6.21 -9.91
C SER A 135 -8.50 -6.17 -11.10
N THR A 136 -7.31 -6.82 -11.05
CA THR A 136 -6.40 -6.87 -12.18
C THR A 136 -6.86 -7.82 -13.28
N ASP A 137 -7.87 -8.66 -13.00
CA ASP A 137 -8.47 -9.59 -13.96
C ASP A 137 -9.74 -9.02 -14.60
N LYS A 138 -10.02 -9.42 -15.85
CA LYS A 138 -11.18 -8.93 -16.62
C LYS A 138 -12.54 -9.31 -16.01
N SER A 139 -12.59 -10.27 -15.09
CA SER A 139 -13.83 -10.80 -14.52
C SER A 139 -14.45 -9.86 -13.48
N PHE A 140 -13.65 -9.22 -12.62
CA PHE A 140 -14.11 -8.35 -11.54
C PHE A 140 -13.53 -6.93 -11.65
N SER A 141 -14.36 -5.92 -11.41
CA SER A 141 -13.93 -4.52 -11.41
C SER A 141 -14.24 -3.87 -10.06
N ILE A 142 -13.18 -3.59 -9.29
CA ILE A 142 -13.31 -2.87 -8.01
C ILE A 142 -13.91 -1.48 -8.21
N GLU A 143 -13.62 -0.84 -9.34
CA GLU A 143 -14.16 0.47 -9.69
C GLU A 143 -15.69 0.46 -9.78
N LYS A 144 -16.25 -0.55 -10.45
CA LYS A 144 -17.71 -0.75 -10.53
C LYS A 144 -18.28 -1.06 -9.17
N ALA A 145 -17.60 -1.89 -8.37
CA ALA A 145 -18.02 -2.25 -7.02
C ALA A 145 -18.07 -1.04 -6.08
N VAL A 146 -17.02 -0.19 -6.07
CA VAL A 146 -16.94 1.03 -5.26
C VAL A 146 -18.05 2.00 -5.63
N LYS A 147 -18.21 2.31 -6.93
CA LYS A 147 -19.30 3.18 -7.42
C LYS A 147 -20.68 2.67 -7.03
N ALA A 148 -20.89 1.36 -7.17
CA ALA A 148 -22.17 0.73 -6.89
C ALA A 148 -22.48 0.59 -5.39
N SER A 149 -21.46 0.70 -4.52
CA SER A 149 -21.61 0.64 -3.07
C SER A 149 -21.97 2.00 -2.46
N SER A 150 -21.77 3.09 -3.22
CA SER A 150 -21.95 4.47 -2.76
C SER A 150 -21.15 4.78 -1.48
N ILE A 151 -19.98 4.15 -1.32
CA ILE A 151 -19.11 4.41 -0.19
C ILE A 151 -18.40 5.75 -0.41
N ASP A 152 -18.35 6.57 0.64
CA ASP A 152 -17.47 7.73 0.67
C ASP A 152 -16.03 7.23 0.79
N THR A 153 -15.18 7.57 -0.18
CA THR A 153 -13.77 7.16 -0.32
C THR A 153 -12.80 8.08 0.40
N SER A 154 -13.29 9.18 1.00
CA SER A 154 -12.49 10.08 1.84
C SER A 154 -11.74 9.35 2.95
N PHE A 155 -12.39 8.32 3.52
CA PHE A 155 -11.86 7.50 4.60
C PHE A 155 -10.49 6.91 4.27
N LEU A 156 -10.14 6.69 3.00
CA LEU A 156 -8.83 6.19 2.62
C LEU A 156 -7.73 7.15 3.05
N THR A 157 -7.88 8.46 2.75
CA THR A 157 -6.87 9.46 3.10
C THR A 157 -6.92 9.83 4.59
N LEU A 158 -8.11 9.85 5.20
CA LEU A 158 -8.27 10.05 6.63
C LEU A 158 -7.63 8.92 7.44
N SER A 159 -7.80 7.67 6.98
CA SER A 159 -7.17 6.51 7.60
C SER A 159 -5.65 6.59 7.55
N TRP A 160 -5.08 6.99 6.40
CA TRP A 160 -3.63 7.19 6.29
C TRP A 160 -3.13 8.22 7.31
N LYS A 161 -3.78 9.39 7.40
CA LYS A 161 -3.41 10.44 8.36
C LYS A 161 -3.46 9.93 9.80
N LYS A 162 -4.49 9.17 10.17
CA LYS A 162 -4.64 8.59 11.51
C LYS A 162 -3.59 7.50 11.78
N LEU A 163 -3.35 6.60 10.83
CA LEU A 163 -2.35 5.55 10.97
C LEU A 163 -0.92 6.13 11.09
N HIS A 164 -0.64 7.19 10.33
CA HIS A 164 0.62 7.92 10.43
C HIS A 164 0.77 8.55 11.82
N SER A 165 -0.24 9.29 12.30
CA SER A 165 -0.16 9.92 13.62
C SER A 165 -0.07 8.90 14.77
N LEU A 166 -0.71 7.74 14.63
CA LEU A 166 -0.54 6.62 15.57
C LEU A 166 0.89 6.06 15.56
N SER A 167 1.53 5.98 14.39
CA SER A 167 2.91 5.50 14.28
C SER A 167 3.95 6.46 14.86
N GLU A 168 3.64 7.75 14.91
CA GLU A 168 4.48 8.80 15.52
C GLU A 168 4.20 8.98 17.02
N SER A 169 3.10 8.42 17.53
CA SER A 169 2.71 8.57 18.94
C SER A 169 3.64 7.80 19.86
N THR A 170 4.17 8.47 20.89
CA THR A 170 4.96 7.83 21.95
C THR A 170 4.13 6.96 22.89
N ASP A 171 2.81 7.09 22.85
CA ASP A 171 1.88 6.38 23.73
C ASP A 171 1.41 5.03 23.13
N MET A 172 1.86 4.69 21.91
CA MET A 172 1.50 3.43 21.26
C MET A 172 2.16 2.24 21.97
N PRO A 173 1.38 1.22 22.41
CA PRO A 173 1.94 0.02 23.01
C PRO A 173 2.77 -0.78 21.99
N SER A 174 3.93 -1.29 22.42
CA SER A 174 4.93 -1.93 21.55
C SER A 174 4.40 -3.16 20.79
N ASN A 175 3.43 -3.88 21.35
CA ASN A 175 2.80 -5.04 20.72
C ASN A 175 1.94 -4.69 19.50
N TYR A 176 1.54 -3.43 19.31
CA TYR A 176 0.75 -3.00 18.15
C TYR A 176 1.58 -2.34 17.05
N VAL A 177 2.86 -2.01 17.29
CA VAL A 177 3.74 -1.32 16.32
C VAL A 177 3.76 -2.03 14.97
N THR A 178 3.99 -3.35 14.97
CA THR A 178 4.04 -4.14 13.74
C THR A 178 2.68 -4.22 13.05
N SER A 179 1.59 -4.31 13.82
CA SER A 179 0.23 -4.35 13.28
C SER A 179 -0.14 -3.02 12.63
N ILE A 180 0.22 -1.89 13.23
CA ILE A 180 0.01 -0.55 12.68
C ILE A 180 0.86 -0.38 11.41
N ALA A 181 2.14 -0.74 11.42
CA ALA A 181 2.98 -0.68 10.24
C ALA A 181 2.42 -1.53 9.07
N GLY A 182 1.99 -2.76 9.34
CA GLY A 182 1.35 -3.62 8.35
C GLY A 182 0.04 -3.04 7.80
N THR A 183 -0.76 -2.43 8.67
CA THR A 183 -2.01 -1.75 8.31
C THR A 183 -1.74 -0.50 7.46
N SER A 184 -0.78 0.33 7.85
CA SER A 184 -0.30 1.50 7.09
C SER A 184 0.12 1.10 5.68
N ARG A 185 0.87 0.01 5.54
CA ARG A 185 1.29 -0.53 4.24
C ARG A 185 0.11 -0.95 3.38
N ALA A 186 -0.86 -1.67 3.95
CA ALA A 186 -2.08 -2.05 3.24
C ALA A 186 -2.91 -0.83 2.84
N CYS A 187 -3.03 0.16 3.72
CA CYS A 187 -3.71 1.43 3.46
C CYS A 187 -3.11 2.16 2.25
N LEU A 188 -1.79 2.34 2.22
CA LEU A 188 -1.08 2.98 1.11
C LEU A 188 -1.24 2.19 -0.20
N ARG A 189 -1.16 0.85 -0.17
CA ARG A 189 -1.39 0.02 -1.37
C ARG A 189 -2.81 0.17 -1.91
N VAL A 190 -3.82 0.19 -1.03
CA VAL A 190 -5.20 0.44 -1.42
C VAL A 190 -5.38 1.85 -1.99
N ILE A 191 -4.76 2.87 -1.40
CA ILE A 191 -4.75 4.24 -1.94
C ILE A 191 -4.11 4.27 -3.33
N ALA A 192 -3.02 3.54 -3.56
CA ALA A 192 -2.40 3.46 -4.88
C ALA A 192 -3.37 2.94 -5.96
N LYS A 193 -4.27 2.01 -5.59
CA LYS A 193 -5.27 1.43 -6.51
C LYS A 193 -6.56 2.23 -6.61
N LEU A 194 -7.02 2.82 -5.51
CA LEU A 194 -8.33 3.49 -5.41
C LEU A 194 -8.24 5.03 -5.33
N GLY A 195 -7.03 5.60 -5.42
CA GLY A 195 -6.79 7.05 -5.31
C GLY A 195 -7.57 7.88 -6.32
N SER A 196 -7.88 7.31 -7.50
CA SER A 196 -8.73 7.94 -8.51
C SER A 196 -10.17 8.19 -8.07
N PHE A 197 -10.65 7.48 -7.04
CA PHE A 197 -12.00 7.66 -6.49
C PHE A 197 -12.06 8.65 -5.34
N VAL A 198 -10.91 9.07 -4.80
CA VAL A 198 -10.86 10.03 -3.70
C VAL A 198 -11.31 11.42 -4.20
N PRO A 199 -12.06 12.20 -3.40
CA PRO A 199 -12.39 13.59 -3.74
C PRO A 199 -11.13 14.40 -4.07
N ILE A 200 -11.20 15.30 -5.05
CA ILE A 200 -10.03 16.06 -5.55
C ILE A 200 -9.40 16.90 -4.42
N SER A 201 -10.21 17.54 -3.59
CA SER A 201 -9.76 18.35 -2.44
C SER A 201 -8.91 17.53 -1.47
N GLU A 202 -9.38 16.33 -1.12
CA GLU A 202 -8.67 15.41 -0.22
C GLU A 202 -7.45 14.79 -0.88
N SER A 203 -7.55 14.45 -2.17
CA SER A 203 -6.43 13.93 -2.95
C SER A 203 -5.27 14.93 -2.96
N LYS A 204 -5.58 16.22 -3.17
CA LYS A 204 -4.60 17.30 -3.13
C LYS A 204 -3.93 17.43 -1.76
N GLN A 205 -4.73 17.44 -0.69
CA GLN A 205 -4.19 17.54 0.67
C GLN A 205 -3.34 16.33 1.04
N SER A 206 -3.82 15.12 0.71
CA SER A 206 -3.13 13.87 1.03
C SER A 206 -1.87 13.68 0.19
N ALA A 207 -1.88 14.07 -1.09
CA ALA A 207 -0.68 14.07 -1.94
C ALA A 207 0.38 15.02 -1.38
N GLN A 208 -0.01 16.23 -1.00
CA GLN A 208 0.91 17.18 -0.38
C GLN A 208 1.49 16.66 0.94
N SER A 209 0.63 16.11 1.82
CA SER A 209 1.07 15.51 3.10
C SER A 209 2.07 14.39 2.86
N LEU A 210 1.76 13.46 1.96
CA LEU A 210 2.60 12.29 1.69
C LEU A 210 3.92 12.67 1.01
N LYS A 211 3.90 13.67 0.13
CA LYS A 211 5.11 14.29 -0.43
C LYS A 211 6.00 14.84 0.69
N THR A 212 5.43 15.61 1.61
CA THR A 212 6.18 16.16 2.75
C THR A 212 6.79 15.05 3.59
N THR A 213 6.04 14.00 3.94
CA THR A 213 6.54 12.86 4.72
C THR A 213 7.65 12.08 4.01
N LEU A 214 7.56 11.91 2.68
CA LEU A 214 8.60 11.27 1.89
C LEU A 214 9.87 12.13 1.82
N SER A 215 9.72 13.44 1.63
CA SER A 215 10.83 14.41 1.60
C SER A 215 11.51 14.61 2.96
N SER A 216 10.79 14.41 4.07
CA SER A 216 11.37 14.41 5.42
C SER A 216 11.96 13.07 5.83
N PHE A 217 11.78 12.02 5.01
CA PHE A 217 12.26 10.66 5.26
C PHE A 217 11.70 10.07 6.58
N ASP A 218 10.45 10.40 6.90
CA ASP A 218 9.78 9.92 8.12
C ASP A 218 9.18 8.51 7.96
N LEU A 219 8.98 8.06 6.72
CA LEU A 219 8.50 6.70 6.43
C LEU A 219 9.56 5.64 6.69
N THR A 220 9.15 4.52 7.30
CA THR A 220 10.00 3.33 7.41
C THR A 220 10.21 2.69 6.03
N PRO A 221 11.34 1.98 5.79
CA PRO A 221 11.62 1.36 4.50
C PRO A 221 10.48 0.53 3.91
N ASP A 222 9.77 -0.23 4.74
CA ASP A 222 8.63 -1.06 4.32
C ASP A 222 7.42 -0.28 3.79
N LEU A 223 7.35 1.03 4.05
CA LEU A 223 6.26 1.91 3.64
C LEU A 223 6.62 2.81 2.45
N ILE A 224 7.91 2.98 2.13
CA ILE A 224 8.39 3.93 1.13
C ILE A 224 7.79 3.64 -0.24
N GLY A 225 7.99 2.43 -0.79
CA GLY A 225 7.44 2.09 -2.12
C GLY A 225 5.91 2.14 -2.20
N ALA A 226 5.22 1.74 -1.13
CA ALA A 226 3.76 1.87 -1.06
C ALA A 226 3.31 3.35 -1.00
N GLY A 227 4.06 4.18 -0.26
CA GLY A 227 3.85 5.63 -0.15
C GLY A 227 4.07 6.34 -1.48
N ILE A 228 5.16 6.02 -2.19
CA ILE A 228 5.43 6.54 -3.53
C ILE A 228 4.29 6.18 -4.50
N SER A 229 3.86 4.91 -4.50
CA SER A 229 2.76 4.46 -5.36
C SER A 229 1.45 5.19 -5.05
N ALA A 230 1.14 5.39 -3.77
CA ALA A 230 -0.02 6.17 -3.33
C ALA A 230 0.08 7.65 -3.75
N LEU A 231 1.26 8.26 -3.58
CA LEU A 231 1.52 9.65 -3.97
C LEU A 231 1.30 9.86 -5.47
N VAL A 232 1.79 8.95 -6.30
CA VAL A 232 1.61 9.01 -7.75
C VAL A 232 0.13 8.86 -8.12
N SER A 233 -0.61 7.95 -7.48
CA SER A 233 -2.04 7.77 -7.71
C SER A 233 -2.87 8.99 -7.31
N LEU A 234 -2.58 9.60 -6.16
CA LEU A 234 -3.24 10.83 -5.72
C LEU A 234 -2.86 12.01 -6.61
N SER A 235 -1.60 12.10 -7.05
CA SER A 235 -1.14 13.12 -8.00
C SER A 235 -1.86 13.01 -9.35
N LYS A 236 -2.09 11.76 -9.83
CA LYS A 236 -2.93 11.49 -11.02
C LYS A 236 -4.31 12.12 -10.86
N ARG A 237 -4.93 11.93 -9.69
CA ARG A 237 -6.28 12.42 -9.40
C ARG A 237 -6.35 13.95 -9.34
N VAL A 238 -5.28 14.60 -8.91
CA VAL A 238 -5.20 16.07 -8.81
C VAL A 238 -4.94 16.74 -10.17
N CYS A 239 -4.24 16.05 -11.08
CA CYS A 239 -3.99 16.54 -12.42
C CYS A 239 -5.27 16.45 -13.27
N ASP A 240 -6.04 17.54 -13.31
CA ASP A 240 -7.32 17.69 -14.03
C ASP A 240 -7.18 17.78 -15.57
N VAL A 241 -5.98 17.55 -16.11
CA VAL A 241 -5.69 17.65 -17.55
C VAL A 241 -5.51 16.23 -18.10
N ASP A 242 -6.49 15.77 -18.88
CA ASP A 242 -6.63 14.43 -19.48
C ASP A 242 -5.52 14.04 -20.50
N THR A 243 -4.32 14.59 -20.39
CA THR A 243 -3.21 14.19 -21.26
C THR A 243 -2.17 13.39 -20.46
N PRO A 244 -1.80 12.19 -20.93
CA PRO A 244 -0.70 11.42 -20.36
C PRO A 244 0.60 12.24 -20.21
N ALA A 245 0.84 13.20 -21.11
CA ALA A 245 1.99 14.10 -21.05
C ALA A 245 2.00 15.00 -19.80
N SER A 246 0.86 15.58 -19.42
CA SER A 246 0.79 16.43 -18.21
C SER A 246 1.04 15.62 -16.95
N MET A 247 0.47 14.41 -16.85
CA MET A 247 0.71 13.53 -15.71
C MET A 247 2.19 13.14 -15.59
N ARG A 248 2.83 12.77 -16.72
CA ARG A 248 4.26 12.43 -16.75
C ARG A 248 5.12 13.61 -16.30
N MET A 249 4.81 14.82 -16.76
CA MET A 249 5.51 16.03 -16.33
C MET A 249 5.38 16.24 -14.81
N THR A 250 4.16 16.13 -14.26
CA THR A 250 3.95 16.27 -12.80
C THR A 250 4.73 15.22 -12.02
N CYS A 251 4.71 13.97 -12.46
CA CYS A 251 5.47 12.90 -11.80
C CYS A 251 6.99 13.11 -11.93
N SER A 252 7.46 13.57 -13.09
CA SER A 252 8.87 13.90 -13.33
C SER A 252 9.36 15.00 -12.38
N ILE A 253 8.62 16.10 -12.26
CA ILE A 253 8.91 17.19 -11.31
C ILE A 253 8.97 16.64 -9.88
N LEU A 254 7.97 15.85 -9.49
CA LEU A 254 7.89 15.28 -8.14
C LEU A 254 9.08 14.36 -7.83
N ILE A 255 9.47 13.51 -8.77
CA ILE A 255 10.62 12.61 -8.61
C ILE A 255 11.91 13.42 -8.49
N HIS A 256 12.11 14.43 -9.34
CA HIS A 256 13.29 15.30 -9.29
C HIS A 256 13.41 16.05 -7.96
N GLU A 257 12.33 16.65 -7.47
CA GLU A 257 12.33 17.35 -6.18
C GLU A 257 12.69 16.40 -5.02
N ILE A 258 12.23 15.15 -5.03
CA ILE A 258 12.60 14.19 -3.97
C ILE A 258 14.06 13.75 -4.15
N TYR A 259 14.56 13.55 -5.38
CA TYR A 259 15.98 13.27 -5.61
C TYR A 259 16.89 14.40 -5.14
N GLU A 260 16.54 15.66 -5.39
CA GLU A 260 17.31 16.81 -4.91
C GLU A 260 17.39 16.82 -3.37
N ASN A 261 16.28 16.55 -2.68
CA ASN A 261 16.28 16.42 -1.21
C ASN A 261 17.13 15.23 -0.74
N CYS A 262 17.10 14.09 -1.44
CA CYS A 262 17.94 12.95 -1.13
C CYS A 262 19.42 13.30 -1.27
N GLU A 263 19.79 13.98 -2.36
CA GLU A 263 21.16 14.41 -2.63
C GLU A 263 21.67 15.36 -1.53
N GLU A 264 20.87 16.35 -1.13
CA GLU A 264 21.21 17.27 -0.06
C GLU A 264 21.46 16.55 1.28
N VAL A 265 20.58 15.62 1.67
CA VAL A 265 20.74 14.89 2.94
C VAL A 265 21.99 13.99 2.93
N LEU A 266 22.26 13.30 1.82
CA LEU A 266 23.44 12.43 1.71
C LEU A 266 24.74 13.25 1.66
N ASP A 267 24.75 14.39 0.97
CA ASP A 267 25.91 15.27 0.90
C ASP A 267 26.23 15.88 2.27
N GLN A 268 25.21 16.34 3.00
CA GLN A 268 25.37 16.81 4.39
C GLN A 268 25.91 15.71 5.30
N PHE A 269 25.44 14.47 5.15
CA PHE A 269 25.92 13.34 5.96
C PHE A 269 27.40 13.03 5.69
N ILE A 270 27.81 12.98 4.42
CA ILE A 270 29.20 12.70 4.03
C ILE A 270 30.13 13.84 4.46
N SER A 271 29.69 15.08 4.26
CA SER A 271 30.46 16.28 4.59
C SER A 271 30.62 16.48 6.09
N ASN A 272 29.59 16.19 6.89
CA ASN A 272 29.59 16.53 8.32
C ASN A 272 30.19 15.49 9.27
N ARG A 273 30.60 14.29 8.81
CA ARG A 273 31.37 13.21 9.52
C ARG A 273 31.07 12.88 11.01
N VAL A 274 30.09 13.50 11.69
CA VAL A 274 30.04 13.58 13.16
C VAL A 274 28.68 13.16 13.76
N VAL A 275 27.60 12.99 12.99
CA VAL A 275 26.31 12.62 13.58
C VAL A 275 26.00 11.13 13.39
N TYR A 276 26.54 10.30 14.29
CA TYR A 276 26.23 8.87 14.42
C TYR A 276 24.74 8.58 14.71
N GLY A 277 23.92 9.61 14.98
CA GLY A 277 22.48 9.49 15.24
C GLY A 277 21.57 9.39 14.02
N ASN A 278 22.08 9.59 12.79
CA ASN A 278 21.24 9.66 11.58
C ASN A 278 21.27 8.41 10.68
N ALA A 279 21.85 7.28 11.12
CA ALA A 279 22.00 6.10 10.27
C ALA A 279 20.66 5.57 9.71
N SER A 280 19.60 5.57 10.51
CA SER A 280 18.26 5.17 10.06
C SER A 280 17.66 6.12 9.03
N ASN A 281 18.02 7.41 9.08
CA ASN A 281 17.59 8.39 8.11
C ASN A 281 18.26 8.13 6.75
N ILE A 282 19.57 7.87 6.76
CA ILE A 282 20.34 7.54 5.54
C ILE A 282 19.84 6.27 4.87
N GLU A 283 19.53 5.25 5.66
CA GLU A 283 18.89 4.03 5.14
C GLU A 283 17.61 4.37 4.37
N ARG A 284 16.69 5.14 4.98
CA ARG A 284 15.44 5.57 4.34
C ARG A 284 15.68 6.38 3.07
N VAL A 285 16.67 7.27 3.06
CA VAL A 285 17.04 8.03 1.86
C VAL A 285 17.46 7.08 0.72
N ILE A 286 18.31 6.09 1.01
CA ILE A 286 18.76 5.11 0.00
C ILE A 286 17.59 4.29 -0.53
N PHE A 287 16.69 3.82 0.34
CA PHE A 287 15.47 3.10 -0.07
C PHE A 287 14.55 3.99 -0.93
N THR A 288 14.36 5.27 -0.56
CA THR A 288 13.60 6.24 -1.35
C THR A 288 14.17 6.41 -2.75
N VAL A 289 15.49 6.55 -2.90
CA VAL A 289 16.11 6.66 -4.23
C VAL A 289 15.89 5.37 -5.04
N GLY A 290 16.02 4.22 -4.40
CA GLY A 290 15.74 2.92 -5.03
C GLY A 290 14.30 2.83 -5.55
N ASP A 291 13.32 3.08 -4.70
CA ASP A 291 11.90 2.96 -5.05
C ASP A 291 11.45 4.02 -6.07
N LEU A 292 11.95 5.25 -5.99
CA LEU A 292 11.69 6.29 -7.01
C LEU A 292 12.26 5.89 -8.38
N SER A 293 13.43 5.24 -8.40
CA SER A 293 14.06 4.77 -9.63
C SER A 293 13.26 3.65 -10.30
N MET A 294 12.35 2.99 -9.57
CA MET A 294 11.48 1.94 -10.08
C MET A 294 10.12 2.47 -10.57
N ILE A 295 9.82 3.76 -10.43
CA ILE A 295 8.57 4.33 -10.99
C ILE A 295 8.57 4.17 -12.51
N GLY A 296 7.43 3.75 -13.04
CA GLY A 296 7.23 3.58 -14.49
C GLY A 296 7.72 2.23 -15.04
N PHE A 297 8.34 1.39 -14.20
CA PHE A 297 8.66 0.00 -14.53
C PHE A 297 7.48 -0.93 -14.22
N SER A 298 7.29 -1.95 -15.06
CA SER A 298 6.36 -3.05 -14.80
C SER A 298 7.09 -4.39 -14.78
N SER A 299 6.75 -5.27 -13.83
CA SER A 299 7.32 -6.62 -13.72
C SER A 299 7.10 -7.49 -14.97
N ASP A 300 6.10 -7.17 -15.79
CA ASP A 300 5.82 -7.88 -17.05
C ASP A 300 6.84 -7.53 -18.16
N GLU A 301 7.69 -6.53 -17.95
CA GLU A 301 8.67 -6.04 -18.93
C GLU A 301 9.99 -6.84 -18.91
N ASP A 302 10.28 -7.56 -17.82
CA ASP A 302 11.49 -8.38 -17.69
C ASP A 302 11.43 -9.70 -18.48
N GLY A 303 10.23 -10.16 -18.85
CA GLY A 303 10.02 -11.47 -19.48
C GLY A 303 10.03 -11.48 -21.01
N THR A 304 9.95 -10.31 -21.66
CA THR A 304 9.83 -10.24 -23.13
C THR A 304 10.90 -9.33 -23.72
N ASN A 305 11.69 -9.85 -24.68
CA ASN A 305 12.70 -9.11 -25.46
C ASN A 305 12.12 -7.95 -26.32
N LYS A 306 10.95 -7.41 -25.98
CA LYS A 306 10.26 -6.30 -26.65
C LYS A 306 10.44 -5.01 -25.86
N MET A 307 11.68 -4.64 -25.59
CA MET A 307 12.03 -3.36 -24.96
C MET A 307 11.72 -2.12 -25.82
N LYS A 308 11.16 -2.28 -27.03
CA LYS A 308 11.03 -1.21 -28.03
C LYS A 308 9.67 -0.51 -28.07
N ASP A 309 8.62 -1.06 -27.46
CA ASP A 309 7.27 -0.48 -27.50
C ASP A 309 6.66 -0.27 -26.09
N ILE A 310 7.46 0.26 -25.15
CA ILE A 310 6.94 0.68 -23.83
C ILE A 310 6.34 2.07 -23.99
N HIS A 311 5.05 2.12 -24.33
CA HIS A 311 4.31 3.37 -24.46
C HIS A 311 3.35 3.57 -23.30
N ALA A 312 3.19 4.84 -22.90
CA ALA A 312 2.13 5.25 -21.99
C ALA A 312 0.77 4.78 -22.53
N SER A 313 -0.10 4.35 -21.62
CA SER A 313 -1.48 4.02 -21.94
C SER A 313 -2.43 4.89 -21.11
N ASP A 314 -3.68 5.01 -21.53
CA ASP A 314 -4.69 5.73 -20.74
C ASP A 314 -4.88 5.07 -19.35
N SER A 315 -4.74 3.74 -19.29
CA SER A 315 -4.78 2.97 -18.04
C SER A 315 -3.56 3.19 -17.16
N ASP A 316 -2.38 3.38 -17.74
CA ASP A 316 -1.11 3.58 -17.05
C ASP A 316 -0.25 4.65 -17.76
N PRO A 317 -0.45 5.94 -17.41
CA PRO A 317 0.19 7.06 -18.13
C PRO A 317 1.68 7.21 -17.80
N ILE A 318 2.10 6.67 -16.66
CA ILE A 318 3.47 6.73 -16.16
C ILE A 318 4.32 5.56 -16.61
N ARG A 319 3.72 4.57 -17.30
CA ARG A 319 4.48 3.45 -17.86
C ARG A 319 5.62 3.93 -18.77
N GLY A 320 6.82 3.42 -18.52
CA GLY A 320 8.04 3.86 -19.19
C GLY A 320 8.45 5.31 -18.90
N LEU A 321 7.90 5.95 -17.85
CA LEU A 321 8.52 7.14 -17.27
C LEU A 321 9.80 6.65 -16.59
N HIS A 322 10.93 7.22 -16.97
CA HIS A 322 12.20 6.81 -16.41
C HIS A 322 12.98 8.08 -16.11
N GLU A 323 12.98 8.42 -14.82
CA GLU A 323 13.73 9.54 -14.26
C GLU A 323 14.97 9.03 -13.55
N ARG A 324 16.14 9.46 -14.00
CA ARG A 324 17.41 9.04 -13.40
C ARG A 324 17.80 9.95 -12.24
N PRO A 325 18.29 9.36 -11.14
CA PRO A 325 19.07 10.12 -10.16
C PRO A 325 20.22 10.87 -10.82
N SER A 326 20.63 12.00 -10.25
CA SER A 326 21.78 12.74 -10.72
C SER A 326 23.07 11.90 -10.60
N LYS A 327 24.09 12.21 -11.40
CA LYS A 327 25.40 11.54 -11.27
C LYS A 327 26.01 11.75 -9.89
N HIS A 328 25.74 12.90 -9.26
CA HIS A 328 26.24 13.21 -7.93
C HIS A 328 25.54 12.36 -6.87
N LEU A 329 24.21 12.29 -6.90
CA LEU A 329 23.42 11.42 -6.03
C LEU A 329 23.87 9.95 -6.13
N ILE A 330 24.08 9.44 -7.35
CA ILE A 330 24.60 8.08 -7.56
C ILE A 330 25.98 7.90 -6.89
N HIS A 331 26.86 8.88 -7.04
CA HIS A 331 28.19 8.85 -6.43
C HIS A 331 28.13 8.87 -4.89
N LEU A 332 27.26 9.68 -4.31
CA LEU A 332 27.04 9.73 -2.86
C LEU A 332 26.58 8.37 -2.33
N ILE A 333 25.59 7.74 -2.97
CA ILE A 333 25.10 6.40 -2.61
C ILE A 333 26.22 5.36 -2.73
N GLN A 334 26.95 5.34 -3.86
CA GLN A 334 28.06 4.40 -4.08
C GLN A 334 29.15 4.53 -3.01
N THR A 335 29.39 5.73 -2.50
CA THR A 335 30.38 5.98 -1.44
C THR A 335 29.95 5.36 -0.09
N MET A 336 28.64 5.18 0.12
CA MET A 336 28.09 4.58 1.34
C MET A 336 27.96 3.06 1.27
N LEU A 337 27.96 2.48 0.07
CA LEU A 337 27.82 1.04 -0.12
C LEU A 337 29.13 0.31 0.19
N PRO A 338 29.08 -0.86 0.86
CA PRO A 338 30.25 -1.71 1.03
C PRO A 338 30.91 -2.03 -0.32
N PRO A 339 32.26 -2.02 -0.41
CA PRO A 339 32.98 -2.33 -1.65
C PRO A 339 32.62 -3.70 -2.26
N SER A 340 32.20 -4.66 -1.42
CA SER A 340 31.76 -5.99 -1.83
C SER A 340 30.51 -5.98 -2.70
N ILE A 341 29.63 -4.99 -2.56
CA ILE A 341 28.42 -4.85 -3.38
C ILE A 341 28.78 -4.27 -4.76
N LEU A 342 29.73 -3.35 -4.81
CA LEU A 342 30.16 -2.68 -6.05
C LEU A 342 30.96 -3.60 -6.99
N LEU A 343 31.59 -4.65 -6.47
CA LEU A 343 32.40 -5.59 -7.25
C LEU A 343 31.57 -6.61 -8.07
N ASN A 344 30.26 -6.74 -7.81
CA ASN A 344 29.37 -7.69 -8.48
C ASN A 344 28.47 -7.06 -9.57
N GLY A 345 28.69 -5.79 -9.91
CA GLY A 345 27.95 -5.12 -11.00
C GLY A 345 28.33 -5.67 -12.39
N PRO A 346 27.40 -5.66 -13.38
CA PRO A 346 27.69 -6.10 -14.73
C PRO A 346 28.85 -5.27 -15.28
N SER A 347 29.91 -5.98 -15.67
CA SER A 347 31.17 -5.45 -16.18
C SER A 347 30.95 -4.54 -17.40
N GLY A 348 30.76 -3.24 -17.14
CA GLY A 348 30.53 -2.24 -18.19
C GLY A 348 30.53 -0.77 -17.74
N GLY A 349 30.34 -0.46 -16.45
CA GLY A 349 30.45 0.89 -15.90
C GLY A 349 31.75 1.08 -15.13
N THR A 350 32.52 2.11 -15.49
CA THR A 350 33.75 2.62 -14.83
C THR A 350 34.09 2.02 -13.46
N LYS A 351 35.18 1.24 -13.41
CA LYS A 351 35.85 0.86 -12.16
C LYS A 351 36.25 2.13 -11.41
N LEU A 352 35.53 2.47 -10.35
CA LEU A 352 35.98 3.45 -9.38
C LEU A 352 37.07 2.80 -8.53
N THR A 353 38.30 3.29 -8.70
CA THR A 353 39.42 2.98 -7.80
C THR A 353 39.05 3.35 -6.36
N PRO A 354 39.27 2.48 -5.38
CA PRO A 354 39.00 2.82 -3.98
C PRO A 354 39.89 4.01 -3.57
N PRO A 355 39.38 4.97 -2.80
CA PRO A 355 40.22 6.00 -2.22
C PRO A 355 41.20 5.32 -1.27
N SER A 356 42.49 5.58 -1.50
CA SER A 356 43.55 5.17 -0.59
C SER A 356 43.34 5.87 0.75
N ILE A 357 43.05 5.09 1.78
CA ILE A 357 43.07 5.55 3.16
C ILE A 357 44.52 5.92 3.50
N ARG A 358 44.75 7.19 3.86
CA ARG A 358 45.92 7.63 4.63
C ARG A 358 45.47 7.99 6.03
#